data_AF-A0A951YJT3-F1
#
_entry.id   AF-A0A951YJT3-F1
#
_cell.length_a   1.000
_cell.length_b   1.000
_cell.length_c   1.000
_cell.angle_alpha   90.00
_cell.angle_beta   90.00
_cell.angle_gamma   90.00
#
_symmetry.space_group_name_H-M   'P 1'
#
loop_
_entity.id
_entity.type
_entity.pdbx_description
1 polymer ?
#
loop_
_entity_poly.entity_id
_entity_poly.type
_entity_poly.pdbx_seq_one_letter_code
_entity_poly.pdbx_strand_id
1 'polypeptide(L)' 'GVEVGPAMVHGGPYPATSDGRSTSVGTHAIERFTRLVAYQNFPTELLPVALR' A
#
# COMPACT_ATOMS: atom_id res chain seq x y z
N GLY A 1 -21.33 3.87 -12.30
CA GLY A 1 -20.13 3.03 -12.17
C GLY A 1 -19.10 3.76 -11.32
N VAL A 2 -18.06 3.06 -10.83
CA VAL A 2 -16.92 3.68 -10.11
C VAL A 2 -15.72 3.75 -11.05
N GLU A 3 -14.99 4.85 -11.04
CA GLU A 3 -13.72 4.97 -11.77
C GLU A 3 -12.64 4.13 -11.09
N VAL A 4 -11.82 3.42 -11.86
CA VAL A 4 -10.66 2.70 -11.34
C VAL A 4 -9.39 3.43 -11.80
N GLY A 5 -8.97 4.41 -11.01
CA GLY A 5 -7.81 5.27 -11.31
C GLY A 5 -6.92 5.51 -10.10
N PRO A 6 -5.75 6.17 -10.27
CA PRO A 6 -4.80 6.40 -9.20
C PRO A 6 -5.32 7.32 -8.08
N ALA A 7 -6.22 8.24 -8.41
CA ALA A 7 -6.78 9.20 -7.46
C ALA A 7 -8.02 8.68 -6.71
N MET A 8 -8.46 7.44 -6.95
CA MET A 8 -9.69 6.90 -6.35
C MET A 8 -9.56 6.70 -4.83
N VAL A 9 -10.56 7.16 -4.09
CA VAL A 9 -10.71 6.94 -2.65
C VAL A 9 -12.05 6.25 -2.39
N HIS A 10 -12.03 4.91 -2.34
CA HIS A 10 -13.19 4.08 -1.99
C HIS A 10 -13.06 3.58 -0.55
N GLY A 11 -13.70 4.32 0.36
CA GLY A 11 -13.64 4.13 1.81
C GLY A 11 -14.34 5.30 2.50
N GLY A 12 -13.86 5.67 3.69
CA GLY A 12 -14.41 6.77 4.49
C GLY A 12 -14.31 6.52 6.00
N PRO A 13 -14.96 7.34 6.84
CA PRO A 13 -15.09 7.05 8.26
C PRO A 13 -15.95 5.81 8.52
N TYR A 14 -15.81 5.18 9.69
CA TYR A 14 -16.72 4.13 10.14
C TYR A 14 -18.18 4.64 10.15
N PRO A 15 -19.18 3.89 9.64
CA PRO A 15 -19.14 2.47 9.28
C PRO A 15 -18.81 2.16 7.81
N ALA A 16 -18.43 3.15 6.99
CA ALA A 16 -18.15 2.91 5.56
C ALA A 16 -16.93 1.99 5.34
N THR A 17 -15.92 2.06 6.20
CA THR A 17 -14.80 1.11 6.27
C THR A 17 -14.31 0.98 7.72
N SER A 18 -13.62 -0.11 8.01
CA SER A 18 -12.96 -0.38 9.30
C SER A 18 -11.63 0.35 9.46
N ASP A 19 -10.98 0.77 8.36
CA ASP A 19 -9.77 1.58 8.38
C ASP A 19 -9.88 2.76 7.40
N GLY A 20 -10.16 3.94 7.95
CA GLY A 20 -10.35 5.18 7.21
C GLY A 20 -9.07 5.81 6.64
N ARG A 21 -7.90 5.21 6.88
CA ARG A 21 -6.62 5.68 6.31
C ARG A 21 -6.32 5.08 4.94
N SER A 22 -7.15 4.14 4.46
CA SER A 22 -6.92 3.37 3.25
C SER A 22 -8.01 3.55 2.20
N THR A 23 -7.74 3.08 0.97
CA THR A 23 -8.73 2.89 -0.08
C THR A 23 -8.80 1.41 -0.46
N SER A 24 -9.99 0.93 -0.82
CA SER A 24 -10.23 -0.43 -1.30
C SER A 24 -10.26 -0.56 -2.83
N VAL A 25 -10.32 0.57 -3.56
CA VAL A 25 -10.27 0.66 -5.04
C VAL A 25 -9.23 1.70 -5.45
N GLY A 26 -8.62 1.52 -6.62
CA GLY A 26 -7.53 2.39 -7.11
C GLY A 26 -6.15 1.84 -6.77
N THR A 27 -5.10 2.43 -7.35
CA THR A 27 -3.74 1.89 -7.27
C THR A 27 -3.21 1.82 -5.83
N HIS A 28 -3.58 2.78 -4.97
CA HIS A 28 -3.18 2.81 -3.56
C HIS A 28 -3.80 1.68 -2.71
N ALA A 29 -4.78 0.92 -3.22
CA ALA A 29 -5.36 -0.20 -2.48
C ALA A 29 -4.35 -1.33 -2.21
N ILE A 30 -3.24 -1.39 -2.97
CA ILE A 30 -2.15 -2.35 -2.76
C ILE A 30 -1.46 -2.16 -1.40
N GLU A 31 -1.42 -0.94 -0.88
CA GLU A 31 -0.68 -0.61 0.36
C GLU A 31 -1.21 -1.41 1.56
N ARG A 32 -2.50 -1.78 1.55
CA ARG A 32 -3.15 -2.62 2.57
C ARG A 32 -2.57 -4.03 2.69
N PHE A 33 -1.84 -4.49 1.67
CA PHE A 33 -1.25 -5.83 1.60
C PHE A 33 0.28 -5.81 1.67
N THR A 34 0.86 -4.66 2.01
CA THR A 34 2.31 -4.47 2.09
C THR A 34 2.74 -4.07 3.50
N ARG A 35 4.03 -4.22 3.79
CA ARG A 35 4.67 -3.71 5.01
C ARG A 35 6.07 -3.23 4.70
N LEU A 36 6.50 -2.20 5.42
CA LEU A 36 7.86 -1.67 5.31
C LEU A 36 8.85 -2.58 6.05
N VAL A 37 10.03 -2.77 5.45
CA VAL A 37 11.16 -3.50 6.04
C VAL A 37 12.42 -2.70 5.79
N ALA A 38 13.20 -2.45 6.86
CA ALA A 38 14.49 -1.77 6.78
C ALA A 38 15.63 -2.79 6.89
N TYR A 39 16.69 -2.59 6.10
CA TYR A 39 17.91 -3.40 6.10
C TYR A 39 19.09 -2.50 6.48
N GLN A 40 19.72 -2.75 7.63
CA GLN A 40 20.86 -1.96 8.12
C GLN A 40 22.11 -2.84 8.17
N ASN A 41 23.23 -2.32 7.66
CA ASN A 41 24.51 -3.03 7.59
C ASN A 41 24.38 -4.43 6.92
N PHE A 42 23.52 -4.54 5.92
CA PHE A 42 23.21 -5.80 5.23
C PHE A 42 24.16 -5.99 4.04
N PRO A 43 24.73 -7.19 3.80
CA PRO A 43 25.58 -7.43 2.64
C PRO A 43 24.85 -7.18 1.32
N THR A 44 25.47 -6.46 0.39
CA THR A 44 24.85 -6.02 -0.88
C THR A 44 24.33 -7.19 -1.71
N GLU A 45 25.09 -8.28 -1.78
CA GLU A 45 24.76 -9.48 -2.54
C GLU A 45 23.53 -10.23 -2.02
N LEU A 46 23.16 -10.00 -0.76
CA LEU A 46 21.99 -10.60 -0.11
C LEU A 46 20.76 -9.68 -0.09
N LEU A 47 20.90 -8.41 -0.47
CA LEU A 47 19.75 -7.51 -0.53
C LEU A 47 18.68 -8.04 -1.51
N PRO A 48 17.39 -7.76 -1.26
CA PRO A 48 16.35 -7.95 -2.27
C PRO A 48 16.72 -7.19 -3.56
N VAL A 49 16.35 -7.73 -4.73
CA VAL A 49 16.69 -7.12 -6.03
C VAL A 49 16.23 -5.65 -6.11
N ALA A 50 15.09 -5.31 -5.52
CA ALA A 50 14.56 -3.94 -5.49
C ALA A 50 15.41 -2.95 -4.67
N LEU A 51 16.39 -3.43 -3.89
CA LEU A 51 17.26 -2.64 -3.01
C LEU A 51 18.75 -2.81 -3.34
N ARG A 52 19.10 -3.56 -4.40
CA ARG A 52 20.48 -3.74 -4.86
C ARG A 52 20.92 -2.62 -5.80
#